data_AF-A0A1A9NBR8-F1
#
_entry.id   AF-A0A1A9NBR8-F1
#
_cell.length_a   1.000
_cell.length_b   1.000
_cell.length_c   1.000
_cell.angle_alpha   90.00
_cell.angle_beta   90.00
_cell.angle_gamma   90.00
#
_symmetry.space_group_name_H-M   'P 1'
#
loop_
_entity.id
_entity.type
_entity.pdbx_description
1 polymer ?
#
loop_
_entity_poly.entity_id
_entity_poly.type
_entity_poly.pdbx_seq_one_letter_code
_entity_poly.pdbx_strand_id
1 'polypeptide(L)'
;MANAVEKLFDSVLAKLPPESTEINDESNADSDRSRDIIDEPLDSESDEVHTLDFHDSVYEAHDALHSGRSLWELPPEADGIIEGGIRRSGFDVLAFFKSRRHLAARPFPGRWGIFYLRHGLLYVEAQIARAHPGFGRPRDLARQFLRMHEHFHYQADLQTLMFEAVKGRQLHQPLRRAFRGLRDEFVEEALANRQVWTWAQKPSVGIDDFAYDFMKLQPNAYARFDEPGMELTAEWAANVVDTSVGPDVRRYDLAQWVEALPQYYLRPSLCPEYVVYPAESSLWLSPALVLPKVTNIAEGREVTKRLKSKFAHLEKAWRKTKQKLLEAPQLHGLNLKPWPKDGPDSYSVKVDESNRAHLRHEGNGRWTAYIIGTHKELEHG
;
A
#
# COMPACT_ATOMS: atom_id res chain seq x y z
N MET A 1 15.11 -2.03 -28.95
CA MET A 1 16.17 -2.99 -28.57
C MET A 1 15.91 -3.42 -27.15
N ALA A 2 15.98 -4.73 -26.85
CA ALA A 2 15.78 -5.22 -25.49
C ALA A 2 16.82 -4.61 -24.54
N ASN A 3 16.36 -4.08 -23.41
CA ASN A 3 17.22 -3.57 -22.37
C ASN A 3 17.89 -4.74 -21.61
N ALA A 4 18.82 -4.45 -20.69
CA ALA A 4 19.58 -5.51 -20.04
C ALA A 4 18.75 -6.41 -19.11
N VAL A 5 17.65 -5.90 -18.56
CA VAL A 5 16.73 -6.66 -17.72
C VAL A 5 15.88 -7.58 -18.58
N GLU A 6 15.37 -7.09 -19.70
CA GLU A 6 14.64 -7.92 -20.66
C GLU A 6 15.51 -9.09 -21.15
N LYS A 7 16.79 -8.83 -21.47
CA LYS A 7 17.75 -9.89 -21.81
C LYS A 7 17.97 -10.89 -20.67
N LEU A 8 17.93 -10.44 -19.42
CA LEU A 8 18.04 -11.32 -18.25
C LEU A 8 16.80 -12.22 -18.12
N PHE A 9 15.60 -11.65 -18.21
CA PHE A 9 14.34 -12.40 -18.23
C PHE A 9 14.34 -13.44 -19.35
N ASP A 10 14.63 -13.03 -20.59
CA ASP A 10 14.65 -13.93 -21.74
C ASP A 10 15.67 -15.08 -21.54
N SER A 11 16.86 -14.78 -21.02
CA SER A 11 17.94 -15.76 -20.79
C SER A 11 17.62 -16.76 -19.68
N VAL A 12 17.00 -16.32 -18.58
CA VAL A 12 16.68 -17.17 -17.44
C VAL A 12 15.42 -18.00 -17.73
N LEU A 13 14.34 -17.36 -18.16
CA LEU A 13 13.06 -18.03 -18.40
C LEU A 13 13.16 -19.11 -19.49
N ALA A 14 13.98 -18.90 -20.53
CA ALA A 14 14.21 -19.91 -21.57
C ALA A 14 14.91 -21.18 -21.07
N LYS A 15 15.56 -21.14 -19.89
CA LYS A 15 16.27 -22.28 -19.29
C LYS A 15 15.47 -22.99 -18.20
N LEU A 16 14.40 -22.36 -17.70
CA LEU A 16 13.59 -22.97 -16.66
C LEU A 16 12.70 -24.07 -17.27
N PRO A 17 12.48 -25.17 -16.55
CA PRO A 17 11.52 -26.18 -16.99
C PRO A 17 10.12 -25.57 -17.08
N PRO A 18 9.26 -26.07 -17.98
CA PRO A 18 7.85 -25.69 -18.00
C PRO A 18 7.23 -26.00 -16.62
N GLU A 19 6.26 -25.18 -16.23
CA GLU A 19 5.58 -25.36 -14.95
C GLU A 19 4.88 -26.72 -14.95
N SER A 20 5.10 -27.52 -13.91
CA SER A 20 4.37 -28.77 -13.73
C SER A 20 2.91 -28.43 -13.45
N THR A 21 2.02 -28.74 -14.40
CA THR A 21 0.55 -28.52 -14.32
C THR A 21 -0.15 -29.36 -13.24
N GLU A 22 0.56 -30.17 -12.46
CA GLU A 22 -0.01 -31.22 -11.60
C GLU A 22 -0.39 -30.79 -10.17
N ILE A 23 -0.62 -29.50 -9.90
CA ILE A 23 -1.09 -29.05 -8.58
C ILE A 23 -2.59 -28.74 -8.65
N ASN A 24 -3.40 -29.63 -8.06
CA ASN A 24 -4.85 -29.49 -7.91
C ASN A 24 -5.20 -28.18 -7.20
N ASP A 25 -5.75 -27.23 -7.96
CA ASP A 25 -6.20 -25.90 -7.51
C ASP A 25 -7.53 -25.95 -6.71
N GLU A 26 -7.92 -27.13 -6.19
CA GLU A 26 -9.28 -27.40 -5.69
C GLU A 26 -9.56 -26.92 -4.24
N SER A 27 -8.60 -26.33 -3.52
CA SER A 27 -8.73 -26.21 -2.04
C SER A 27 -8.97 -24.82 -1.44
N ASN A 28 -9.18 -23.74 -2.19
CA ASN A 28 -9.36 -22.41 -1.57
C ASN A 28 -10.48 -21.55 -2.19
N ALA A 29 -11.69 -22.11 -2.26
CA ALA A 29 -12.92 -21.39 -2.65
C ALA A 29 -13.55 -20.61 -1.48
N ASP A 30 -12.77 -19.84 -0.72
CA ASP A 30 -13.33 -18.88 0.24
C ASP A 30 -13.44 -17.50 -0.45
N SER A 31 -14.67 -17.14 -0.81
CA SER A 31 -15.02 -16.07 -1.76
C SER A 31 -14.86 -14.63 -1.23
N ASP A 32 -14.19 -14.42 -0.10
CA ASP A 32 -14.06 -13.11 0.55
C ASP A 32 -12.60 -12.61 0.66
N ARG A 33 -11.67 -13.32 0.01
CA ARG A 33 -10.23 -12.97 0.01
C ARG A 33 -9.94 -11.75 -0.88
N SER A 34 -8.86 -11.03 -0.58
CA SER A 34 -8.50 -9.81 -1.30
C SER A 34 -8.27 -10.13 -2.78
N ARG A 35 -8.91 -9.36 -3.67
CA ARG A 35 -8.69 -9.47 -5.12
C ARG A 35 -7.36 -8.79 -5.44
N ASP A 36 -6.42 -9.54 -6.01
CA ASP A 36 -5.20 -8.98 -6.56
C ASP A 36 -5.49 -8.43 -7.95
N ILE A 37 -5.19 -7.15 -8.20
CA ILE A 37 -5.36 -6.50 -9.51
C ILE A 37 -4.54 -7.21 -10.60
N ILE A 38 -3.45 -7.89 -10.22
CA ILE A 38 -2.62 -8.66 -11.16
C ILE A 38 -3.29 -9.98 -11.54
N ASP A 39 -3.92 -10.66 -10.58
CA ASP A 39 -4.61 -11.94 -10.82
C ASP A 39 -6.01 -11.74 -11.41
N GLU A 40 -6.69 -10.67 -11.02
CA GLU A 40 -8.04 -10.27 -11.46
C GLU A 40 -8.01 -8.83 -12.00
N PRO A 41 -7.50 -8.62 -13.23
CA PRO A 41 -7.34 -7.29 -13.79
C PRO A 41 -8.66 -6.53 -13.89
N LEU A 42 -8.67 -5.35 -13.26
CA LEU A 42 -9.81 -4.44 -13.18
C LEU A 42 -9.84 -3.43 -14.35
N ASP A 43 -8.94 -3.58 -15.33
CA ASP A 43 -8.86 -2.64 -16.45
C ASP A 43 -10.12 -2.69 -17.30
N SER A 44 -10.58 -1.52 -17.74
CA SER A 44 -11.57 -1.41 -18.80
C SER A 44 -10.87 -1.31 -20.15
N GLU A 45 -11.51 -1.79 -21.22
CA GLU A 45 -11.05 -1.51 -22.59
C GLU A 45 -11.01 0.00 -22.90
N SER A 46 -11.73 0.81 -22.09
CA SER A 46 -11.75 2.26 -22.18
C SER A 46 -10.69 2.97 -21.35
N ASP A 47 -9.87 2.26 -20.55
CA ASP A 47 -8.83 2.91 -19.76
C ASP A 47 -7.68 3.36 -20.66
N GLU A 48 -7.29 4.63 -20.55
CA GLU A 48 -6.13 5.14 -21.28
C GLU A 48 -4.86 4.91 -20.49
N VAL A 49 -3.77 4.58 -21.18
CA VAL A 49 -2.46 4.38 -20.55
C VAL A 49 -1.38 5.08 -21.36
N HIS A 50 -0.70 6.01 -20.72
CA HIS A 50 0.33 6.85 -21.32
C HIS A 50 1.68 6.61 -20.63
N THR A 51 2.80 6.92 -21.31
CA THR A 51 4.11 6.90 -20.64
C THR A 51 4.19 8.03 -19.61
N LEU A 52 5.02 7.85 -18.59
CA LEU A 52 5.23 8.90 -17.58
C LEU A 52 5.73 10.22 -18.20
N ASP A 53 6.67 10.18 -19.15
CA ASP A 53 7.19 11.38 -19.82
C ASP A 53 6.08 12.15 -20.58
N PHE A 54 5.14 11.43 -21.19
CA PHE A 54 4.00 12.06 -21.87
C PHE A 54 3.09 12.73 -20.83
N HIS A 55 2.79 12.05 -19.73
CA HIS A 55 2.00 12.63 -18.64
C HIS A 55 2.65 13.90 -18.09
N ASP A 56 3.94 13.85 -17.76
CA ASP A 56 4.68 15.01 -17.24
C ASP A 56 4.63 16.19 -18.23
N SER A 57 4.84 15.92 -19.53
CA SER A 57 4.78 16.96 -20.58
C SER A 57 3.40 17.63 -20.67
N VAL A 58 2.32 16.85 -20.56
CA VAL A 58 0.95 17.38 -20.55
C VAL A 58 0.70 18.25 -19.32
N TYR A 59 1.17 17.82 -18.15
CA TYR A 59 1.05 18.58 -16.91
C TYR A 59 1.84 19.90 -16.95
N GLU A 60 3.08 19.88 -17.42
CA GLU A 60 3.90 21.09 -17.56
C GLU A 60 3.27 22.10 -18.52
N ALA A 61 2.78 21.64 -19.68
CA ALA A 61 2.07 22.49 -20.63
C ALA A 61 0.81 23.10 -20.01
N HIS A 62 0.07 22.33 -19.23
CA HIS A 62 -1.13 22.80 -18.55
C HIS A 62 -0.81 23.83 -17.44
N ASP A 63 0.19 23.57 -16.60
CA ASP A 63 0.63 24.49 -15.54
C ASP A 63 1.08 25.84 -16.12
N ALA A 64 1.76 25.82 -17.27
CA ALA A 64 2.16 27.02 -18.01
C ALA A 64 0.96 27.82 -18.53
N LEU A 65 -0.11 27.15 -18.98
CA LEU A 65 -1.32 27.81 -19.49
C LEU A 65 -2.19 28.41 -18.38
N HIS A 66 -2.17 27.86 -17.17
CA HIS A 66 -3.14 28.20 -16.12
C HIS A 66 -2.56 29.01 -14.96
N SER A 67 -1.39 29.64 -15.18
CA SER A 67 -0.75 30.54 -14.21
C SER A 67 -0.61 29.91 -12.82
N GLY A 68 -0.38 28.59 -12.76
CA GLY A 68 -0.21 27.84 -11.51
C GLY A 68 -1.48 27.51 -10.73
N ARG A 69 -2.70 27.71 -11.27
CA ARG A 69 -3.91 27.12 -10.68
C ARG A 69 -4.02 25.65 -11.08
N SER A 70 -3.91 24.76 -10.10
CA SER A 70 -4.14 23.32 -10.30
C SER A 70 -5.63 23.09 -10.57
N LEU A 71 -5.98 22.76 -11.81
CA LEU A 71 -7.33 22.29 -12.18
C LEU A 71 -7.47 20.77 -12.00
N TRP A 72 -6.41 20.10 -11.56
CA TRP A 72 -6.34 18.66 -11.40
C TRP A 72 -6.72 18.24 -9.98
N GLU A 73 -7.79 18.81 -9.44
CA GLU A 73 -8.30 18.42 -8.14
C GLU A 73 -9.10 17.12 -8.24
N LEU A 74 -8.93 16.24 -7.27
CA LEU A 74 -9.83 15.12 -7.09
C LEU A 74 -11.21 15.63 -6.64
N PRO A 75 -12.31 15.03 -7.13
CA PRO A 75 -13.62 15.27 -6.56
C PRO A 75 -13.57 15.04 -5.03
N PRO A 76 -14.22 15.86 -4.19
CA PRO A 76 -14.18 15.69 -2.73
C PRO A 76 -14.60 14.31 -2.22
N GLU A 77 -15.45 13.61 -2.98
CA GLU A 77 -15.90 12.25 -2.71
C GLU A 77 -14.86 11.17 -3.01
N ALA A 78 -13.89 11.45 -3.89
CA ALA A 78 -12.84 10.51 -4.27
C ALA A 78 -11.86 10.24 -3.12
N ASP A 79 -11.56 11.24 -2.29
CA ASP A 79 -10.67 11.10 -1.12
C ASP A 79 -11.12 9.94 -0.22
N GLY A 80 -12.41 9.90 0.15
CA GLY A 80 -12.95 8.87 1.02
C GLY A 80 -12.93 7.47 0.40
N ILE A 81 -13.14 7.36 -0.91
CA ILE A 81 -13.11 6.10 -1.65
C ILE A 81 -11.66 5.59 -1.75
N ILE A 82 -10.72 6.45 -2.14
CA ILE A 82 -9.30 6.10 -2.24
C ILE A 82 -8.77 5.66 -0.87
N GLU A 83 -9.10 6.39 0.19
CA GLU A 83 -8.70 6.02 1.54
C GLU A 83 -9.30 4.71 2.04
N GLY A 84 -10.55 4.43 1.67
CA GLY A 84 -11.16 3.13 1.90
C GLY A 84 -10.49 2.01 1.12
N GLY A 85 -10.06 2.30 -0.10
CA GLY A 85 -9.22 1.41 -0.92
C GLY A 85 -7.88 1.13 -0.24
N ILE A 86 -7.16 2.15 0.22
CA ILE A 86 -5.85 1.99 0.88
C ILE A 86 -5.94 1.13 2.14
N ARG A 87 -7.00 1.32 2.94
CA ARG A 87 -7.23 0.52 4.17
C ARG A 87 -7.52 -0.94 3.90
N ARG A 88 -8.07 -1.24 2.71
CA ARG A 88 -8.48 -2.60 2.34
C ARG A 88 -7.44 -3.32 1.49
N SER A 89 -6.76 -2.60 0.60
CA SER A 89 -5.90 -3.17 -0.44
C SER A 89 -4.49 -2.56 -0.48
N GLY A 90 -4.15 -1.65 0.43
CA GLY A 90 -2.80 -1.08 0.51
C GLY A 90 -2.47 -0.12 -0.66
N PHE A 91 -1.23 -0.17 -1.13
CA PHE A 91 -0.72 0.72 -2.20
C PHE A 91 -1.33 0.44 -3.58
N ASP A 92 -1.85 -0.76 -3.80
CA ASP A 92 -2.38 -1.24 -5.09
C ASP A 92 -3.44 -0.33 -5.71
N VAL A 93 -4.18 0.40 -4.87
CA VAL A 93 -5.24 1.32 -5.31
C VAL A 93 -4.69 2.65 -5.85
N LEU A 94 -3.37 2.86 -5.79
CA LEU A 94 -2.68 4.08 -6.19
C LEU A 94 -1.68 3.82 -7.31
N ALA A 95 -0.96 2.71 -7.23
CA ALA A 95 -0.02 2.25 -8.24
C ALA A 95 0.14 0.73 -8.11
N PHE A 96 0.67 0.10 -9.15
CA PHE A 96 1.05 -1.31 -9.09
C PHE A 96 2.20 -1.62 -10.04
N PHE A 97 2.99 -2.63 -9.70
CA PHE A 97 4.02 -3.20 -10.56
C PHE A 97 3.51 -4.46 -11.28
N LYS A 98 3.67 -4.48 -12.60
CA LYS A 98 3.39 -5.66 -13.41
C LYS A 98 4.70 -6.30 -13.89
N SER A 99 4.95 -7.53 -13.45
CA SER A 99 6.12 -8.31 -13.86
C SER A 99 6.20 -8.49 -15.39
N ARG A 100 7.43 -8.49 -15.91
CA ARG A 100 7.73 -8.81 -17.32
C ARG A 100 7.27 -10.22 -17.72
N ARG A 101 7.13 -11.14 -16.76
CA ARG A 101 6.58 -12.49 -16.96
C ARG A 101 5.14 -12.44 -17.47
N HIS A 102 4.40 -11.41 -17.09
CA HIS A 102 3.00 -11.20 -17.42
C HIS A 102 2.81 -10.22 -18.59
N LEU A 103 3.81 -10.06 -19.47
CA LEU A 103 3.75 -9.11 -20.59
C LEU A 103 2.48 -9.25 -21.44
N ALA A 104 2.07 -10.49 -21.72
CA ALA A 104 0.89 -10.79 -22.53
C ALA A 104 -0.43 -10.79 -21.73
N ALA A 105 -0.35 -10.83 -20.39
CA ALA A 105 -1.53 -10.81 -19.53
C ALA A 105 -2.12 -9.39 -19.45
N ARG A 106 -3.37 -9.31 -19.01
CA ARG A 106 -3.97 -8.05 -18.55
C ARG A 106 -3.44 -7.69 -17.15
N PRO A 107 -3.53 -6.42 -16.70
CA PRO A 107 -4.03 -5.27 -17.45
C PRO A 107 -2.99 -4.77 -18.47
N PHE A 108 -3.45 -4.13 -19.56
CA PHE A 108 -2.58 -3.56 -20.61
C PHE A 108 -1.59 -4.56 -21.27
N PRO A 109 -2.07 -5.47 -22.14
CA PRO A 109 -1.22 -6.41 -22.87
C PRO A 109 -0.10 -5.72 -23.66
N GLY A 110 1.10 -6.32 -23.65
CA GLY A 110 2.30 -5.77 -24.28
C GLY A 110 3.04 -4.74 -23.41
N ARG A 111 2.54 -4.43 -22.21
CA ARG A 111 3.18 -3.53 -21.24
C ARG A 111 3.48 -4.26 -19.93
N TRP A 112 4.58 -3.87 -19.30
CA TRP A 112 5.09 -4.35 -18.01
C TRP A 112 5.76 -3.16 -17.32
N GLY A 113 6.07 -3.22 -16.03
CA GLY A 113 6.71 -2.12 -15.29
C GLY A 113 5.77 -1.50 -14.26
N ILE A 114 5.98 -0.23 -13.95
CA ILE A 114 5.20 0.49 -12.92
C ILE A 114 4.03 1.23 -13.58
N PHE A 115 2.83 1.06 -13.02
CA PHE A 115 1.61 1.71 -13.46
C PHE A 115 1.09 2.59 -12.33
N TYR A 116 1.11 3.91 -12.54
CA TYR A 116 0.51 4.87 -11.62
C TYR A 116 -0.95 5.09 -12.01
N LEU A 117 -1.87 4.93 -11.08
CA LEU A 117 -3.22 5.40 -11.28
C LEU A 117 -3.21 6.91 -11.13
N ARG A 118 -3.75 7.65 -12.11
CA ARG A 118 -3.75 9.11 -12.10
C ARG A 118 -4.36 9.67 -10.82
N HIS A 119 -5.46 9.10 -10.34
CA HIS A 119 -6.07 9.54 -9.08
C HIS A 119 -5.16 9.27 -7.87
N GLY A 120 -4.35 8.21 -7.91
CA GLY A 120 -3.38 7.91 -6.85
C GLY A 120 -2.28 8.97 -6.75
N LEU A 121 -1.73 9.41 -7.89
CA LEU A 121 -0.75 10.51 -7.94
C LEU A 121 -1.32 11.80 -7.35
N LEU A 122 -2.52 12.21 -7.79
CA LEU A 122 -3.19 13.43 -7.31
C LEU A 122 -3.52 13.35 -5.83
N TYR A 123 -3.97 12.18 -5.36
CA TYR A 123 -4.30 11.96 -3.97
C TYR A 123 -3.06 12.14 -3.08
N VAL A 124 -1.97 11.44 -3.39
CA VAL A 124 -0.74 11.54 -2.59
C VAL A 124 -0.15 12.96 -2.66
N GLU A 125 -0.20 13.62 -3.82
CA GLU A 125 0.22 15.03 -3.97
C GLU A 125 -0.57 15.94 -3.03
N ALA A 126 -1.91 15.84 -3.03
CA ALA A 126 -2.77 16.65 -2.19
C ALA A 126 -2.54 16.39 -0.69
N GLN A 127 -2.33 15.13 -0.30
CA GLN A 127 -2.06 14.77 1.09
C GLN A 127 -0.70 15.29 1.58
N ILE A 128 0.36 15.17 0.77
CA ILE A 128 1.67 15.74 1.10
C ILE A 128 1.59 17.26 1.20
N ALA A 129 0.92 17.93 0.25
CA ALA A 129 0.76 19.38 0.28
C ALA A 129 0.00 19.87 1.53
N ARG A 130 -0.99 19.09 1.99
CA ARG A 130 -1.77 19.36 3.21
C ARG A 130 -0.95 19.13 4.48
N ALA A 131 -0.19 18.03 4.54
CA ALA A 131 0.65 17.68 5.70
C ALA A 131 1.86 18.60 5.85
N HIS A 132 2.45 19.04 4.74
CA HIS A 132 3.65 19.87 4.70
C HIS A 132 3.44 21.16 3.90
N PRO A 133 2.66 22.14 4.41
CA PRO A 133 2.46 23.41 3.73
C PRO A 133 3.79 24.12 3.50
N GLY A 134 4.10 24.44 2.26
CA GLY A 134 5.34 25.12 1.87
C GLY A 134 6.47 24.21 1.40
N PHE A 135 6.30 22.89 1.42
CA PHE A 135 7.20 22.00 0.68
C PHE A 135 7.12 22.29 -0.82
N GLY A 136 8.27 22.39 -1.46
CA GLY A 136 8.35 22.56 -2.91
C GLY A 136 8.00 21.25 -3.61
N ARG A 137 7.23 21.34 -4.70
CA ARG A 137 6.94 20.24 -5.64
C ARG A 137 6.33 18.98 -4.99
N PRO A 138 5.17 19.08 -4.32
CA PRO A 138 4.47 17.91 -3.76
C PRO A 138 4.20 16.82 -4.82
N ARG A 139 4.03 17.19 -6.09
CA ARG A 139 3.91 16.26 -7.23
C ARG A 139 5.12 15.34 -7.38
N ASP A 140 6.33 15.89 -7.35
CA ASP A 140 7.56 15.10 -7.47
C ASP A 140 7.72 14.14 -6.28
N LEU A 141 7.37 14.61 -5.08
CA LEU A 141 7.38 13.80 -3.87
C LEU A 141 6.35 12.67 -3.95
N ALA A 142 5.13 12.95 -4.39
CA ALA A 142 4.08 11.95 -4.54
C ALA A 142 4.45 10.85 -5.55
N ARG A 143 4.96 11.25 -6.72
CA ARG A 143 5.49 10.31 -7.71
C ARG A 143 6.61 9.46 -7.13
N GLN A 144 7.61 10.08 -6.49
CA GLN A 144 8.73 9.34 -5.94
C GLN A 144 8.30 8.43 -4.78
N PHE A 145 7.32 8.85 -3.97
CA PHE A 145 6.74 8.05 -2.90
C PHE A 145 6.11 6.76 -3.44
N LEU A 146 5.24 6.86 -4.46
CA LEU A 146 4.67 5.69 -5.14
C LEU A 146 5.77 4.86 -5.83
N ARG A 147 6.70 5.52 -6.54
CA ARG A 147 7.82 4.84 -7.22
C ARG A 147 8.66 4.01 -6.27
N MET A 148 8.98 4.51 -5.07
CA MET A 148 9.79 3.76 -4.12
C MET A 148 9.12 2.46 -3.68
N HIS A 149 7.78 2.42 -3.60
CA HIS A 149 7.03 1.20 -3.31
C HIS A 149 7.09 0.23 -4.48
N GLU A 150 6.67 0.68 -5.67
CA GLU A 150 6.57 -0.19 -6.85
C GLU A 150 7.92 -0.65 -7.38
N HIS A 151 8.97 0.16 -7.22
CA HIS A 151 10.32 -0.22 -7.61
C HIS A 151 10.88 -1.33 -6.72
N PHE A 152 10.37 -1.49 -5.50
CA PHE A 152 10.71 -2.64 -4.67
C PHE A 152 10.12 -3.93 -5.25
N HIS A 153 8.87 -3.95 -5.72
CA HIS A 153 8.30 -5.13 -6.40
C HIS A 153 9.10 -5.51 -7.66
N TYR A 154 9.57 -4.50 -8.40
CA TYR A 154 10.52 -4.71 -9.49
C TYR A 154 11.83 -5.37 -9.03
N GLN A 155 12.41 -4.90 -7.91
CA GLN A 155 13.58 -5.52 -7.28
C GLN A 155 13.27 -6.97 -6.88
N ALA A 156 12.09 -7.20 -6.31
CA ALA A 156 11.67 -8.50 -5.82
C ALA A 156 11.54 -9.53 -6.94
N ASP A 157 10.98 -9.14 -8.07
CA ASP A 157 10.88 -10.00 -9.24
C ASP A 157 12.24 -10.31 -9.86
N LEU A 158 13.15 -9.32 -9.93
CA LEU A 158 14.53 -9.54 -10.37
C LEU A 158 15.28 -10.50 -9.46
N GLN A 159 15.12 -10.35 -8.15
CA GLN A 159 15.71 -11.25 -7.18
C GLN A 159 15.18 -12.68 -7.34
N THR A 160 13.87 -12.82 -7.42
CA THR A 160 13.23 -14.11 -7.61
C THR A 160 13.77 -14.77 -8.88
N LEU A 161 13.91 -14.00 -9.97
CA LEU A 161 14.54 -14.46 -11.21
C LEU A 161 15.99 -14.91 -11.02
N MET A 162 16.80 -14.21 -10.22
CA MET A 162 18.16 -14.64 -9.90
C MET A 162 18.21 -15.94 -9.09
N PHE A 163 17.30 -16.11 -8.12
CA PHE A 163 17.19 -17.37 -7.39
C PHE A 163 16.74 -18.52 -8.29
N GLU A 164 15.80 -18.29 -9.21
CA GLU A 164 15.39 -19.27 -10.22
C GLU A 164 16.57 -19.68 -11.11
N ALA A 165 17.40 -18.71 -11.55
CA ALA A 165 18.59 -18.99 -12.34
C ALA A 165 19.60 -19.88 -11.60
N VAL A 166 19.77 -19.69 -10.29
CA VAL A 166 20.67 -20.50 -9.45
C VAL A 166 20.06 -21.88 -9.13
N LYS A 167 18.76 -21.93 -8.83
CA LYS A 167 18.07 -23.17 -8.42
C LYS A 167 17.67 -24.05 -9.60
N GLY A 168 17.59 -23.51 -10.81
CA GLY A 168 17.16 -24.23 -12.00
C GLY A 168 15.68 -24.64 -11.98
N ARG A 169 14.85 -23.95 -11.21
CA ARG A 169 13.39 -24.18 -11.12
C ARG A 169 12.63 -22.88 -10.95
N GLN A 170 11.35 -22.90 -11.27
CA GLN A 170 10.46 -21.76 -11.06
C GLN A 170 10.18 -21.54 -9.57
N LEU A 171 10.19 -20.28 -9.15
CA LEU A 171 9.91 -19.82 -7.78
C LEU A 171 8.80 -18.76 -7.78
N HIS A 172 8.74 -17.92 -8.82
CA HIS A 172 7.77 -16.82 -8.90
C HIS A 172 6.31 -17.31 -8.93
N GLN A 173 5.97 -18.22 -9.84
CA GLN A 173 4.59 -18.70 -9.97
C GLN A 173 4.11 -19.50 -8.74
N PRO A 174 4.89 -20.45 -8.18
CA PRO A 174 4.53 -21.11 -6.93
C PRO A 174 4.31 -20.14 -5.77
N LEU A 175 5.17 -19.11 -5.66
CA LEU A 175 5.05 -18.07 -4.64
C LEU A 175 3.74 -17.28 -4.79
N ARG A 176 3.44 -16.77 -5.99
CA ARG A 176 2.20 -16.02 -6.25
C ARG A 176 0.96 -16.88 -5.98
N ARG A 177 1.00 -18.16 -6.34
CA ARG A 177 -0.09 -19.11 -6.03
C ARG A 177 -0.26 -19.33 -4.52
N ALA A 178 0.83 -19.45 -3.76
CA ALA A 178 0.79 -19.63 -2.32
C ALA A 178 0.19 -18.42 -1.57
N PHE A 179 0.40 -17.21 -2.09
CA PHE A 179 -0.14 -15.96 -1.55
C PHE A 179 -1.43 -15.49 -2.24
N ARG A 180 -2.06 -16.29 -3.10
CA ARG A 180 -3.30 -15.92 -3.77
C ARG A 180 -4.40 -15.65 -2.73
N GLY A 181 -4.89 -14.41 -2.72
CA GLY A 181 -5.89 -13.93 -1.74
C GLY A 181 -5.35 -13.67 -0.32
N LEU A 182 -4.03 -13.76 -0.12
CA LEU A 182 -3.32 -13.44 1.12
C LEU A 182 -2.25 -12.36 0.85
N ARG A 183 -2.49 -11.50 -0.13
CA ARG A 183 -1.50 -10.51 -0.57
C ARG A 183 -1.14 -9.53 0.53
N ASP A 184 -2.13 -9.13 1.33
CA ASP A 184 -1.92 -8.28 2.50
C ASP A 184 -1.21 -9.02 3.64
N GLU A 185 -0.98 -10.32 3.57
CA GLU A 185 -0.09 -11.06 4.49
C GLU A 185 1.34 -11.23 3.94
N PHE A 186 1.58 -10.83 2.69
CA PHE A 186 2.85 -11.06 2.01
C PHE A 186 3.92 -10.04 2.44
N VAL A 187 5.03 -10.53 2.98
CA VAL A 187 6.14 -9.68 3.49
C VAL A 187 6.78 -8.77 2.44
N GLU A 188 6.62 -9.09 1.15
CA GLU A 188 7.04 -8.23 0.04
C GLU A 188 6.48 -6.81 0.21
N GLU A 189 5.22 -6.68 0.64
CA GLU A 189 4.54 -5.41 0.87
C GLU A 189 5.13 -4.62 2.06
N ALA A 190 5.55 -5.32 3.13
CA ALA A 190 6.20 -4.71 4.29
C ALA A 190 7.56 -4.10 3.91
N LEU A 191 8.33 -4.81 3.08
CA LEU A 191 9.63 -4.35 2.61
C LEU A 191 9.52 -3.24 1.56
N ALA A 192 8.50 -3.28 0.69
CA ALA A 192 8.16 -2.18 -0.20
C ALA A 192 7.88 -0.89 0.58
N ASN A 193 7.04 -0.97 1.60
CA ASN A 193 6.77 0.16 2.51
C ASN A 193 8.03 0.60 3.28
N ARG A 194 8.87 -0.33 3.74
CA ARG A 194 10.13 0.01 4.40
C ARG A 194 11.06 0.81 3.49
N GLN A 195 11.13 0.46 2.20
CA GLN A 195 11.93 1.18 1.21
C GLN A 195 11.43 2.63 1.05
N VAL A 196 10.11 2.84 0.98
CA VAL A 196 9.50 4.17 0.96
C VAL A 196 9.83 4.94 2.25
N TRP A 197 9.68 4.33 3.42
CA TRP A 197 9.92 4.99 4.71
C TRP A 197 11.38 5.40 4.90
N THR A 198 12.31 4.52 4.53
CA THR A 198 13.76 4.80 4.56
C THR A 198 14.11 5.95 3.61
N TRP A 199 13.47 6.03 2.44
CA TRP A 199 13.64 7.16 1.54
C TRP A 199 13.07 8.46 2.13
N ALA A 200 11.88 8.40 2.75
CA ALA A 200 11.22 9.56 3.37
C ALA A 200 12.02 10.16 4.54
N GLN A 201 12.75 9.32 5.28
CA GLN A 201 13.65 9.71 6.38
C GLN A 201 14.91 10.45 5.95
N LYS A 202 15.25 10.47 4.65
CA LYS A 202 16.43 11.20 4.19
C LYS A 202 16.24 12.69 4.50
N PRO A 203 17.26 13.40 5.03
CA PRO A 203 17.15 14.84 5.33
C PRO A 203 16.79 15.71 4.12
N SER A 204 17.10 15.25 2.91
CA SER A 204 16.73 15.93 1.66
C SER A 204 15.26 15.75 1.25
N VAL A 205 14.54 14.84 1.90
CA VAL A 205 13.15 14.47 1.60
C VAL A 205 12.23 14.98 2.72
N GLY A 206 12.44 14.55 3.97
CA GLY A 206 11.82 15.14 5.16
C GLY A 206 10.29 15.03 5.25
N ILE A 207 9.72 13.90 4.80
CA ILE A 207 8.28 13.57 4.92
C ILE A 207 8.07 12.24 5.67
N ASP A 208 8.92 11.96 6.65
CA ASP A 208 8.96 10.67 7.35
C ASP A 208 7.76 10.44 8.27
N ASP A 209 7.23 11.48 8.89
CA ASP A 209 5.98 11.46 9.66
C ASP A 209 4.77 11.14 8.77
N PHE A 210 4.66 11.80 7.62
CA PHE A 210 3.65 11.49 6.61
C PHE A 210 3.76 10.03 6.14
N ALA A 211 4.97 9.59 5.79
CA ALA A 211 5.21 8.22 5.32
C ALA A 211 4.82 7.18 6.39
N TYR A 212 5.21 7.41 7.64
CA TYR A 212 4.89 6.54 8.76
C TYR A 212 3.38 6.42 8.96
N ASP A 213 2.69 7.56 9.06
CA ASP A 213 1.23 7.59 9.24
C ASP A 213 0.51 6.95 8.06
N PHE A 214 0.97 7.20 6.84
CA PHE A 214 0.39 6.63 5.62
C PHE A 214 0.48 5.10 5.61
N MET A 215 1.64 4.53 5.91
CA MET A 215 1.84 3.08 5.91
C MET A 215 1.12 2.39 7.08
N LYS A 216 1.01 3.05 8.23
CA LYS A 216 0.24 2.52 9.38
C LYS A 216 -1.28 2.49 9.17
N LEU A 217 -1.80 3.10 8.11
CA LEU A 217 -3.20 2.99 7.70
C LEU A 217 -3.49 1.73 6.88
N GLN A 218 -2.46 1.09 6.33
CA GLN A 218 -2.60 -0.02 5.40
C GLN A 218 -2.83 -1.35 6.14
N PRO A 219 -3.39 -2.36 5.47
CA PRO A 219 -3.74 -3.63 6.11
C PRO A 219 -2.49 -4.48 6.40
N ASN A 220 -2.55 -5.25 7.49
CA ASN A 220 -1.71 -6.42 7.73
C ASN A 220 -0.21 -6.19 7.45
N ALA A 221 0.40 -6.91 6.51
CA ALA A 221 1.82 -6.89 6.21
C ALA A 221 2.33 -5.51 5.76
N TYR A 222 1.52 -4.72 5.06
CA TYR A 222 1.89 -3.35 4.70
C TYR A 222 2.27 -2.52 5.94
N ALA A 223 1.60 -2.72 7.08
CA ALA A 223 1.85 -1.95 8.31
C ALA A 223 3.08 -2.43 9.11
N ARG A 224 3.75 -3.51 8.69
CA ARG A 224 4.92 -4.13 9.35
C ARG A 224 6.27 -3.52 8.93
N PHE A 225 6.27 -2.45 8.15
CA PHE A 225 7.47 -1.81 7.58
C PHE A 225 8.54 -1.38 8.61
N ASP A 226 8.13 -1.10 9.84
CA ASP A 226 8.98 -0.68 10.95
C ASP A 226 9.56 -1.84 11.78
N GLU A 227 9.25 -3.10 11.44
CA GLU A 227 9.93 -4.28 11.98
C GLU A 227 11.43 -4.28 11.63
N PRO A 228 12.30 -5.03 12.33
CA PRO A 228 13.71 -5.07 11.99
C PRO A 228 13.93 -5.63 10.57
N GLY A 229 14.69 -4.93 9.72
CA GLY A 229 14.84 -5.29 8.30
C GLY A 229 15.42 -6.70 8.07
N MET A 230 16.25 -7.20 8.98
CA MET A 230 16.76 -8.57 8.92
C MET A 230 15.66 -9.61 9.08
N GLU A 231 14.62 -9.33 9.88
CA GLU A 231 13.49 -10.24 10.08
C GLU A 231 12.64 -10.33 8.82
N LEU A 232 12.30 -9.17 8.26
CA LEU A 232 11.51 -9.08 7.03
C LEU A 232 12.22 -9.72 5.82
N THR A 233 13.53 -9.48 5.68
CA THR A 233 14.31 -10.11 4.60
C THR A 233 14.49 -11.62 4.81
N ALA A 234 14.65 -12.10 6.05
CA ALA A 234 14.68 -13.53 6.33
C ALA A 234 13.34 -14.21 6.04
N GLU A 235 12.22 -13.56 6.36
CA GLU A 235 10.87 -14.03 6.01
C GLU A 235 10.66 -14.06 4.50
N TRP A 236 11.07 -13.01 3.79
CA TRP A 236 10.99 -12.97 2.33
C TRP A 236 11.77 -14.12 1.69
N ALA A 237 13.01 -14.36 2.15
CA ALA A 237 13.82 -15.47 1.65
C ALA A 237 13.14 -16.84 1.89
N ALA A 238 12.47 -17.01 3.04
CA ALA A 238 11.68 -18.21 3.33
C ALA A 238 10.47 -18.34 2.40
N ASN A 239 9.72 -17.25 2.19
CA ASN A 239 8.58 -17.24 1.27
C ASN A 239 9.02 -17.62 -0.15
N VAL A 240 10.07 -16.99 -0.70
CA VAL A 240 10.49 -17.24 -2.10
C VAL A 240 11.09 -18.63 -2.30
N VAL A 241 12.03 -19.03 -1.43
CA VAL A 241 12.82 -20.25 -1.68
C VAL A 241 12.06 -21.50 -1.26
N ASP A 242 11.34 -21.42 -0.14
CA ASP A 242 10.66 -22.58 0.47
C ASP A 242 9.14 -22.56 0.21
N THR A 243 8.59 -21.47 -0.33
CA THR A 243 7.12 -21.31 -0.55
C THR A 243 6.32 -21.42 0.76
N SER A 244 6.98 -21.10 1.88
CA SER A 244 6.38 -21.09 3.20
C SER A 244 5.53 -19.83 3.37
N VAL A 245 4.26 -19.99 3.74
CA VAL A 245 3.34 -18.87 4.05
C VAL A 245 3.29 -18.67 5.56
N GLY A 246 3.39 -17.41 6.01
CA GLY A 246 3.23 -17.02 7.41
C GLY A 246 4.41 -16.20 7.97
N PRO A 247 4.19 -15.37 9.00
CA PRO A 247 5.17 -14.40 9.51
C PRO A 247 6.31 -15.01 10.35
N ASP A 248 6.17 -16.26 10.77
CA ASP A 248 7.14 -16.92 11.65
C ASP A 248 8.20 -17.74 10.89
N VAL A 249 8.08 -17.86 9.56
CA VAL A 249 9.01 -18.63 8.73
C VAL A 249 10.17 -17.74 8.31
N ARG A 250 11.42 -18.12 8.64
CA ARG A 250 12.60 -17.27 8.41
C ARG A 250 13.80 -18.06 7.92
N ARG A 251 14.51 -17.49 6.93
CA ARG A 251 15.77 -18.00 6.36
C ARG A 251 16.89 -16.98 6.51
N TYR A 252 17.39 -16.84 7.74
CA TYR A 252 18.49 -15.90 8.05
C TYR A 252 19.79 -16.22 7.28
N ASP A 253 20.00 -17.47 6.90
CA ASP A 253 21.11 -17.90 6.05
C ASP A 253 21.07 -17.26 4.65
N LEU A 254 19.88 -16.84 4.21
CA LEU A 254 19.64 -16.24 2.90
C LEU A 254 19.32 -14.74 2.95
N ALA A 255 18.98 -14.18 4.12
CA ALA A 255 18.53 -12.80 4.29
C ALA A 255 19.47 -11.76 3.66
N GLN A 256 20.79 -11.91 3.81
CA GLN A 256 21.77 -10.98 3.23
C GLN A 256 21.77 -10.97 1.68
N TRP A 257 21.30 -12.03 1.04
CA TRP A 257 21.20 -12.11 -0.41
C TRP A 257 19.97 -11.38 -0.95
N VAL A 258 18.99 -11.10 -0.08
CA VAL A 258 17.74 -10.41 -0.42
C VAL A 258 17.99 -9.02 -0.99
N GLU A 259 18.97 -8.29 -0.44
CA GLU A 259 19.29 -6.94 -0.92
C GLU A 259 20.51 -6.91 -1.87
N ALA A 260 21.09 -8.09 -2.20
CA ALA A 260 22.36 -8.19 -2.94
C ALA A 260 22.22 -8.11 -4.47
N LEU A 261 21.21 -7.39 -4.98
CA LEU A 261 21.03 -7.21 -6.42
C LEU A 261 22.12 -6.30 -7.01
N PRO A 262 22.73 -6.68 -8.15
CA PRO A 262 23.68 -5.82 -8.84
C PRO A 262 23.05 -4.47 -9.21
N GLN A 263 23.67 -3.37 -8.77
CA GLN A 263 23.19 -1.99 -8.98
C GLN A 263 22.88 -1.66 -10.44
N TYR A 264 23.57 -2.30 -11.38
CA TYR A 264 23.32 -2.16 -12.82
C TYR A 264 21.87 -2.49 -13.22
N TYR A 265 21.23 -3.46 -12.57
CA TYR A 265 19.83 -3.85 -12.82
C TYR A 265 18.82 -2.98 -12.07
N LEU A 266 19.26 -2.21 -11.07
CA LEU A 266 18.39 -1.40 -10.22
C LEU A 266 18.12 0.01 -10.77
N ARG A 267 18.66 0.33 -11.95
CA ARG A 267 18.50 1.64 -12.58
C ARG A 267 17.04 1.89 -12.93
N PRO A 268 16.44 3.03 -12.54
CA PRO A 268 15.06 3.35 -12.86
C PRO A 268 14.75 3.26 -14.36
N SER A 269 15.67 3.68 -15.23
CA SER A 269 15.53 3.64 -16.69
C SER A 269 15.34 2.23 -17.29
N LEU A 270 15.51 1.16 -16.50
CA LEU A 270 15.30 -0.22 -16.95
C LEU A 270 13.88 -0.73 -16.66
N CYS A 271 13.16 -0.07 -15.76
CA CYS A 271 11.77 -0.36 -15.43
C CYS A 271 10.89 0.72 -16.07
N PRO A 272 10.13 0.43 -17.13
CA PRO A 272 9.27 1.43 -17.76
C PRO A 272 8.13 1.85 -16.82
N GLU A 273 7.70 3.11 -16.96
CA GLU A 273 6.72 3.74 -16.09
C GLU A 273 5.56 4.32 -16.92
N TYR A 274 4.33 4.09 -16.45
CA TYR A 274 3.11 4.47 -17.14
C TYR A 274 2.14 5.17 -16.18
N VAL A 275 1.30 6.05 -16.73
CA VAL A 275 0.16 6.61 -16.01
C VAL A 275 -1.13 6.12 -16.66
N VAL A 276 -1.97 5.51 -15.84
CA VAL A 276 -3.30 5.03 -16.20
C VAL A 276 -4.32 6.11 -15.88
N TYR A 277 -5.22 6.34 -16.82
CA TYR A 277 -6.38 7.23 -16.69
C TYR A 277 -7.62 6.34 -16.71
N PRO A 278 -8.09 5.88 -15.54
CA PRO A 278 -9.27 5.06 -15.46
C PRO A 278 -10.48 5.78 -16.06
N ALA A 279 -11.25 5.09 -16.88
CA ALA A 279 -12.55 5.58 -17.32
C ALA A 279 -13.54 5.62 -16.15
N GLU A 280 -13.46 4.63 -15.26
CA GLU A 280 -14.26 4.53 -14.04
C GLU A 280 -13.37 4.25 -12.83
N SER A 281 -13.12 5.27 -11.99
CA SER A 281 -12.27 5.11 -10.79
C SER A 281 -12.80 4.04 -9.83
N SER A 282 -14.11 3.81 -9.79
CA SER A 282 -14.72 2.78 -8.95
C SER A 282 -14.26 1.37 -9.29
N LEU A 283 -13.89 1.07 -10.54
CA LEU A 283 -13.38 -0.27 -10.90
C LEU A 283 -12.06 -0.55 -10.19
N TRP A 284 -11.15 0.42 -10.17
CA TRP A 284 -9.82 0.30 -9.58
C TRP A 284 -9.80 0.47 -8.06
N LEU A 285 -10.80 1.17 -7.51
CA LEU A 285 -10.89 1.44 -6.07
C LEU A 285 -11.80 0.46 -5.33
N SER A 286 -12.47 -0.46 -6.04
CA SER A 286 -13.44 -1.38 -5.46
C SER A 286 -12.83 -2.73 -5.06
N PRO A 287 -13.30 -3.33 -3.96
CA PRO A 287 -14.13 -2.71 -2.92
C PRO A 287 -13.34 -1.70 -2.07
N ALA A 288 -13.93 -0.52 -1.86
CA ALA A 288 -13.42 0.48 -0.92
C ALA A 288 -14.13 0.34 0.44
N LEU A 289 -13.36 0.32 1.52
CA LEU A 289 -13.91 0.44 2.87
C LEU A 289 -14.20 1.92 3.19
N VAL A 290 -15.35 2.43 2.76
CA VAL A 290 -15.75 3.81 3.05
C VAL A 290 -16.15 3.92 4.52
N LEU A 291 -15.43 4.77 5.26
CA LEU A 291 -15.73 5.01 6.67
C LEU A 291 -17.07 5.76 6.81
N PRO A 292 -17.96 5.37 7.76
CA PRO A 292 -19.18 6.11 7.98
C PRO A 292 -18.89 7.56 8.39
N LYS A 293 -19.73 8.49 7.94
CA LYS A 293 -19.62 9.90 8.32
C LYS A 293 -19.63 10.04 9.85
N VAL A 294 -18.88 11.01 10.38
CA VAL A 294 -18.90 11.33 11.81
C VAL A 294 -19.56 12.70 12.00
N THR A 295 -20.77 12.71 12.58
CA THR A 295 -21.52 13.93 12.90
C THR A 295 -21.55 14.21 14.40
N ASN A 296 -21.44 13.17 15.22
CA ASN A 296 -21.41 13.28 16.67
C ASN A 296 -20.64 12.12 17.30
N ILE A 297 -19.88 12.41 18.37
CA ILE A 297 -19.19 11.40 19.18
C ILE A 297 -19.59 11.60 20.64
N ALA A 298 -20.39 10.68 21.17
CA ALA A 298 -20.73 10.59 22.59
C ALA A 298 -19.65 9.80 23.35
N GLU A 299 -19.45 10.14 24.62
CA GLU A 299 -18.57 9.39 25.52
C GLU A 299 -19.40 8.41 26.35
N GLY A 300 -19.08 7.14 26.24
CA GLY A 300 -19.62 6.11 27.11
C GLY A 300 -19.19 6.32 28.57
N ARG A 301 -19.92 5.68 29.48
CA ARG A 301 -19.65 5.75 30.93
C ARG A 301 -18.21 5.33 31.26
N GLU A 302 -17.71 4.28 30.61
CA GLU A 302 -16.37 3.75 30.85
C GLU A 302 -15.27 4.69 30.36
N VAL A 303 -15.41 5.29 29.17
CA VAL A 303 -14.48 6.32 28.68
C VAL A 303 -14.44 7.52 29.63
N THR A 304 -15.62 8.01 30.05
CA THR A 304 -15.71 9.13 31.01
C THR A 304 -15.00 8.79 32.32
N LYS A 305 -15.22 7.58 32.85
CA LYS A 305 -14.59 7.12 34.09
C LYS A 305 -13.07 7.02 33.95
N ARG A 306 -12.58 6.47 32.84
CA ARG A 306 -11.15 6.30 32.55
C ARG A 306 -10.44 7.65 32.36
N LEU A 307 -11.04 8.58 31.62
CA LEU A 307 -10.54 9.94 31.43
C LEU A 307 -10.59 10.79 32.71
N LYS A 308 -11.40 10.43 33.70
CA LYS A 308 -11.37 11.10 35.03
C LYS A 308 -10.39 10.46 36.01
N SER A 309 -9.78 9.33 35.65
CA SER A 309 -8.93 8.54 36.54
C SER A 309 -7.61 8.16 35.85
N LYS A 310 -7.43 6.89 35.50
CA LYS A 310 -6.19 6.31 34.97
C LYS A 310 -5.65 7.06 33.74
N PHE A 311 -6.53 7.60 32.91
CA PHE A 311 -6.21 8.25 31.63
C PHE A 311 -6.52 9.75 31.62
N ALA A 312 -6.48 10.41 32.78
CA ALA A 312 -6.74 11.86 32.86
C ALA A 312 -5.80 12.71 32.00
N HIS A 313 -4.55 12.29 31.84
CA HIS A 313 -3.59 12.95 30.96
C HIS A 313 -4.00 12.91 29.47
N LEU A 314 -4.86 11.98 29.04
CA LEU A 314 -5.33 11.86 27.66
C LEU A 314 -6.49 12.80 27.31
N GLU A 315 -7.10 13.48 28.28
CA GLU A 315 -8.34 14.26 28.03
C GLU A 315 -8.16 15.29 26.90
N LYS A 316 -7.00 15.99 26.89
CA LYS A 316 -6.67 16.97 25.86
C LYS A 316 -6.44 16.31 24.50
N ALA A 317 -5.74 15.18 24.45
CA ALA A 317 -5.47 14.43 23.22
C ALA A 317 -6.78 13.90 22.63
N TRP A 318 -7.60 13.26 23.46
CA TRP A 318 -8.90 12.74 23.07
C TRP A 318 -9.84 13.82 22.51
N ARG A 319 -9.87 15.00 23.13
CA ARG A 319 -10.66 16.13 22.62
C ARG A 319 -10.23 16.55 21.21
N LYS A 320 -8.93 16.58 20.94
CA LYS A 320 -8.38 16.85 19.60
C LYS A 320 -8.74 15.73 18.62
N THR A 321 -8.63 14.47 19.02
CA THR A 321 -9.03 13.31 18.20
C THR A 321 -10.50 13.41 17.81
N LYS A 322 -11.41 13.72 18.75
CA LYS A 322 -12.82 13.94 18.43
C LYS A 322 -13.05 15.07 17.44
N GLN A 323 -12.35 16.20 17.63
CA GLN A 323 -12.46 17.34 16.71
C GLN A 323 -12.02 16.94 15.30
N LYS A 324 -10.86 16.29 15.16
CA LYS A 324 -10.37 15.80 13.88
C LYS A 324 -11.36 14.81 13.23
N LEU A 325 -11.91 13.87 14.00
CA LEU A 325 -12.91 12.92 13.49
C LEU A 325 -14.16 13.63 12.95
N LEU A 326 -14.61 14.71 13.60
CA LEU A 326 -15.76 15.52 13.16
C LEU A 326 -15.44 16.37 11.91
N GLU A 327 -14.19 16.82 11.76
CA GLU A 327 -13.73 17.56 10.58
C GLU A 327 -13.60 16.62 9.37
N ALA A 328 -12.86 15.52 9.53
CA ALA A 328 -12.70 14.48 8.53
C ALA A 328 -12.18 13.18 9.20
N PRO A 329 -12.98 12.09 9.23
CA PRO A 329 -12.55 10.80 9.83
C PRO A 329 -11.30 10.19 9.19
N GLN A 330 -10.98 10.66 7.99
CA GLN A 330 -9.91 10.18 7.15
C GLN A 330 -8.59 10.96 7.36
N LEU A 331 -8.58 11.99 8.22
CA LEU A 331 -7.36 12.77 8.50
C LEU A 331 -6.18 11.91 8.99
N HIS A 332 -4.99 12.25 8.49
CA HIS A 332 -3.73 11.66 8.90
C HIS A 332 -3.52 11.70 10.44
N GLY A 333 -2.91 10.63 10.94
CA GLY A 333 -2.66 10.40 12.36
C GLY A 333 -3.86 9.91 13.17
N LEU A 334 -5.09 9.92 12.64
CA LEU A 334 -6.26 9.34 13.34
C LEU A 334 -6.22 7.81 13.36
N ASN A 335 -5.72 7.17 12.30
CA ASN A 335 -5.73 5.72 12.13
C ASN A 335 -7.08 5.09 12.52
N LEU A 336 -8.18 5.68 12.03
CA LEU A 336 -9.52 5.14 12.21
C LEU A 336 -9.69 3.92 11.29
N LYS A 337 -9.93 2.76 11.90
CA LYS A 337 -10.09 1.48 11.19
C LYS A 337 -11.16 0.60 11.86
N PRO A 338 -11.81 -0.32 11.11
CA PRO A 338 -12.72 -1.30 11.68
C PRO A 338 -12.04 -2.14 12.77
N TRP A 339 -12.84 -2.59 13.73
CA TRP A 339 -12.41 -3.40 14.85
C TRP A 339 -13.39 -4.57 15.07
N PRO A 340 -13.34 -5.59 14.19
CA PRO A 340 -14.34 -6.65 14.14
C PRO A 340 -14.39 -7.50 15.41
N LYS A 341 -13.33 -7.52 16.22
CA LYS A 341 -13.30 -8.21 17.53
C LYS A 341 -14.45 -7.77 18.44
N ASP A 342 -14.89 -6.51 18.34
CA ASP A 342 -15.97 -5.95 19.16
C ASP A 342 -17.29 -5.81 18.37
N GLY A 343 -17.39 -6.41 17.19
CA GLY A 343 -18.57 -6.40 16.31
C GLY A 343 -18.40 -5.60 15.00
N PRO A 344 -19.36 -5.72 14.06
CA PRO A 344 -19.25 -5.16 12.70
C PRO A 344 -19.26 -3.62 12.66
N ASP A 345 -19.91 -2.97 13.62
CA ASP A 345 -19.99 -1.50 13.73
C ASP A 345 -18.97 -0.92 14.70
N SER A 346 -17.97 -1.70 15.09
CA SER A 346 -16.92 -1.29 16.02
C SER A 346 -15.68 -0.85 15.25
N TYR A 347 -15.04 0.22 15.72
CA TYR A 347 -13.88 0.84 15.11
C TYR A 347 -12.87 1.23 16.18
N SER A 348 -11.62 1.38 15.80
CA SER A 348 -10.54 1.83 16.67
C SER A 348 -9.88 3.07 16.09
N VAL A 349 -9.65 4.08 16.92
CA VAL A 349 -8.96 5.33 16.56
C VAL A 349 -7.75 5.57 17.46
N LYS A 350 -6.69 6.13 16.89
CA LYS A 350 -5.49 6.58 17.60
C LYS A 350 -5.79 7.86 18.38
N VAL A 351 -5.43 7.85 19.66
CA VAL A 351 -5.51 9.04 20.53
C VAL A 351 -4.13 9.68 20.64
N ASP A 352 -3.10 8.85 20.83
CA ASP A 352 -1.67 9.20 20.74
C ASP A 352 -0.85 7.96 20.34
N GLU A 353 0.48 8.00 20.46
CA GLU A 353 1.36 6.88 20.10
C GLU A 353 1.15 5.59 20.91
N SER A 354 0.66 5.69 22.14
CA SER A 354 0.52 4.54 23.05
C SER A 354 -0.93 4.14 23.30
N ASN A 355 -1.89 5.01 22.96
CA ASN A 355 -3.28 4.91 23.39
C ASN A 355 -4.26 5.02 22.22
N ARG A 356 -5.32 4.22 22.33
CA ARG A 356 -6.44 4.19 21.38
C ARG A 356 -7.77 4.30 22.11
N ALA A 357 -8.80 4.68 21.36
CA ALA A 357 -10.18 4.59 21.77
C ALA A 357 -10.94 3.70 20.80
N HIS A 358 -11.88 2.88 21.28
CA HIS A 358 -12.81 2.19 20.41
C HIS A 358 -14.13 2.93 20.37
N LEU A 359 -14.68 3.03 19.16
CA LEU A 359 -15.95 3.67 18.88
C LEU A 359 -16.92 2.67 18.28
N ARG A 360 -18.20 2.84 18.57
CA ARG A 360 -19.29 2.13 17.91
C ARG A 360 -20.08 3.09 17.04
N HIS A 361 -20.33 2.72 15.80
CA HIS A 361 -21.20 3.47 14.90
C HIS A 361 -22.67 3.11 15.20
N GLU A 362 -23.46 4.12 15.57
CA GLU A 362 -24.88 3.98 15.98
C GLU A 362 -25.85 4.36 14.84
N GLY A 363 -25.32 4.48 13.61
CA GLY A 363 -26.05 4.98 12.44
C GLY A 363 -26.18 6.51 12.38
N ASN A 364 -26.49 7.01 11.18
CA ASN A 364 -26.68 8.44 10.89
C ASN A 364 -25.50 9.33 11.32
N GLY A 365 -24.29 8.76 11.31
CA GLY A 365 -23.06 9.39 11.73
C GLY A 365 -22.93 9.69 13.22
N ARG A 366 -23.77 9.08 14.06
CA ARG A 366 -23.60 9.10 15.51
C ARG A 366 -22.65 7.99 15.94
N TRP A 367 -21.75 8.31 16.86
CA TRP A 367 -20.74 7.39 17.36
C TRP A 367 -20.70 7.42 18.88
N THR A 368 -20.43 6.28 19.49
CA THR A 368 -20.20 6.17 20.94
C THR A 368 -18.78 5.65 21.19
N ALA A 369 -17.92 6.46 21.81
CA ALA A 369 -16.64 5.98 22.33
C ALA A 369 -16.90 5.14 23.59
N TYR A 370 -16.72 3.82 23.51
CA TYR A 370 -17.09 2.91 24.60
C TYR A 370 -15.90 2.47 25.46
N ILE A 371 -14.67 2.53 24.96
CA ILE A 371 -13.46 2.29 25.75
C ILE A 371 -12.28 3.12 25.25
N ILE A 372 -11.38 3.48 26.17
CA ILE A 372 -10.09 4.12 25.89
C ILE A 372 -9.01 3.44 26.73
N GLY A 373 -7.81 3.27 26.19
CA GLY A 373 -6.71 2.62 26.88
C GLY A 373 -5.46 2.47 26.04
N THR A 374 -4.47 1.81 26.60
CA THR A 374 -3.20 1.50 25.92
C THR A 374 -3.40 0.46 24.81
N HIS A 375 -2.48 0.38 23.85
CA HIS A 375 -2.50 -0.67 22.81
C HIS A 375 -2.62 -2.07 23.41
N LYS A 376 -1.87 -2.36 24.47
CA LYS A 376 -1.89 -3.66 25.15
C LYS A 376 -3.24 -3.98 25.80
N GLU A 377 -3.87 -3.00 26.46
CA GLU A 377 -5.18 -3.20 27.11
C GLU A 377 -6.32 -3.38 26.10
N LEU A 378 -6.14 -2.87 24.90
CA LEU A 378 -7.13 -2.93 23.83
C LEU A 378 -6.79 -3.99 22.76
N GLU A 379 -5.78 -4.83 23.01
CA GLU A 379 -5.34 -5.92 22.13
C GLU A 379 -4.91 -5.47 20.72
N HIS A 380 -4.22 -4.34 20.62
CA HIS A 380 -3.61 -3.80 19.39
C HIS A 380 -2.12 -4.19 19.20
N GLY A 381 -1.65 -5.24 19.86
CA GLY A 381 -0.24 -5.64 19.83
C GLY A 381 -0.01 -7.13 19.94
#